data_AF-A0ABD6F2T9-F1
#
_entry.id   AF-A0ABD6F2T9-F1
#
_cell.length_a   1.000
_cell.length_b   1.000
_cell.length_c   1.000
_cell.angle_alpha   90.00
_cell.angle_beta   90.00
_cell.angle_gamma   90.00
#
_symmetry.space_group_name_H-M   'P 1'
#
loop_
_entity.id
_entity.type
_entity.pdbx_description
1 polymer ?
#
loop_
_entity_poly.entity_id
_entity_poly.type
_entity_poly.pdbx_seq_one_letter_code
_entity_poly.pdbx_strand_id
1 'polypeptide(L)'
;MYFRLDKCPVQAAADLQFCAAQGRDHRECCVRNGVDTTLAGPKCLVFCDQRPGNVTQLDMSYLACYDRFENMKGCFWNDLESRTALSAEELKDF
;
A
#
# COMPACT_ATOMS: atom_id res chain seq x y z
N MET A 1 0.81 9.46 15.12
CA MET A 1 1.89 8.77 14.37
C MET A 1 3.00 9.77 14.07
N TYR A 2 2.62 11.01 13.73
CA TYR A 2 3.50 12.10 13.33
C TYR A 2 4.34 12.74 14.46
N PHE A 3 3.72 13.05 15.60
CA PHE A 3 4.39 13.68 16.75
C PHE A 3 5.02 12.67 17.72
N ARG A 4 5.17 11.39 17.31
CA ARG A 4 5.50 10.25 18.20
C ARG A 4 4.57 10.08 19.42
N LEU A 5 3.34 10.60 19.35
CA LEU A 5 2.30 10.39 20.36
C LEU A 5 1.58 9.03 20.21
N ASP A 6 1.81 8.34 19.09
CA ASP A 6 1.28 7.00 18.86
C ASP A 6 2.40 6.01 19.11
N LYS A 7 2.06 4.84 19.67
CA LYS A 7 3.02 3.79 20.04
C LYS A 7 3.83 3.24 18.86
N CYS A 8 3.40 3.48 17.61
CA CYS A 8 4.09 3.02 16.41
C CYS A 8 4.89 4.18 15.77
N PRO A 9 6.21 4.04 15.56
CA PRO A 9 7.01 5.03 14.83
C PRO A 9 6.69 4.97 13.32
N VAL A 10 6.88 6.07 12.58
CA VAL A 10 6.61 6.16 11.12
C VAL A 10 7.31 5.03 10.33
N GLN A 11 8.46 4.57 10.80
CA GLN A 11 9.20 3.44 10.24
C GLN A 11 8.39 2.13 10.25
N ALA A 12 7.56 1.90 11.27
CA ALA A 12 6.67 0.74 11.34
C ALA A 12 5.55 0.79 10.29
N ALA A 13 5.28 1.95 9.69
CA ALA A 13 4.30 2.04 8.60
C ALA A 13 4.74 1.22 7.37
N ALA A 14 6.05 1.16 7.09
CA ALA A 14 6.58 0.35 6.00
C ALA A 14 6.26 -1.14 6.20
N ASP A 15 6.51 -1.67 7.40
CA ASP A 15 6.21 -3.08 7.72
C ASP A 15 4.70 -3.37 7.68
N LEU A 16 3.88 -2.44 8.19
CA LEU A 16 2.42 -2.57 8.15
C LEU A 16 1.88 -2.57 6.71
N GLN A 17 2.40 -1.69 5.86
CA GLN A 17 2.01 -1.60 4.45
C GLN A 17 2.48 -2.81 3.65
N PHE A 18 3.68 -3.32 3.92
CA PHE A 18 4.18 -4.54 3.31
C PHE A 18 3.26 -5.73 3.59
N CYS A 19 2.87 -5.91 4.86
CA CYS A 19 1.92 -6.94 5.26
C CYS A 19 0.56 -6.77 4.59
N ALA A 20 0.02 -5.54 4.55
CA ALA A 20 -1.27 -5.26 3.94
C ALA A 20 -1.29 -5.53 2.42
N ALA A 21 -0.20 -5.21 1.73
CA ALA A 21 -0.06 -5.40 0.29
C ALA A 21 0.33 -6.84 -0.12
N GLN A 22 0.53 -7.75 0.85
CA GLN A 22 0.96 -9.14 0.66
C GLN A 22 2.27 -9.30 -0.13
N GLY A 23 3.16 -8.32 -0.07
CA GLY A 23 4.42 -8.36 -0.80
C GLY A 23 4.29 -8.20 -2.33
N ARG A 24 3.25 -7.52 -2.82
CA ARG A 24 2.90 -7.42 -4.26
C ARG A 24 2.99 -5.99 -4.79
N ASP A 25 2.87 -5.87 -6.11
CA ASP A 25 2.89 -4.59 -6.84
C ASP A 25 1.46 -4.15 -7.19
N HIS A 26 1.02 -3.04 -6.59
CA HIS A 26 -0.30 -2.43 -6.77
C HIS A 26 -0.24 -1.10 -7.54
N ARG A 27 0.90 -0.76 -8.14
CA ARG A 27 1.12 0.56 -8.76
C ARG A 27 0.07 0.92 -9.80
N GLU A 28 -0.38 -0.05 -10.61
CA GLU A 28 -1.42 0.18 -11.62
C GLU A 28 -2.72 0.68 -10.99
N CYS A 29 -3.20 0.02 -9.93
CA CYS A 29 -4.37 0.45 -9.19
C CYS A 29 -4.15 1.82 -8.53
N CYS A 30 -2.98 2.02 -7.92
CA CYS A 30 -2.66 3.25 -7.23
C CYS A 30 -2.62 4.48 -8.14
N VAL A 31 -2.02 4.37 -9.33
CA VAL A 31 -2.02 5.45 -10.32
C VAL A 31 -3.44 5.78 -10.76
N ARG A 32 -4.26 4.75 -11.05
CA ARG A 32 -5.67 4.94 -11.42
C ARG A 32 -6.48 5.64 -10.33
N ASN A 33 -6.12 5.43 -9.06
CA ASN A 33 -6.76 6.03 -7.89
C ASN A 33 -6.05 7.30 -7.39
N GLY A 34 -5.13 7.86 -8.17
CA GLY A 34 -4.54 9.18 -7.93
C GLY A 34 -3.56 9.23 -6.75
N VAL A 35 -2.91 8.13 -6.39
CA VAL A 35 -1.89 8.10 -5.33
C VAL A 35 -0.66 8.95 -5.69
N ASP A 36 -0.38 9.12 -6.97
CA ASP A 36 0.69 9.96 -7.52
C ASP A 36 0.33 11.45 -7.63
N THR A 37 -0.90 11.84 -7.26
CA THR A 37 -1.40 13.22 -7.38
C THR A 37 -1.20 14.07 -6.12
N THR A 38 -0.54 13.53 -5.10
CA THR A 38 -0.22 14.28 -3.86
C THR A 38 0.88 15.30 -4.08
N LEU A 39 1.17 16.13 -3.07
CA LEU A 39 2.33 17.04 -3.11
C LEU A 39 3.68 16.32 -3.27
N ALA A 40 3.79 15.06 -2.82
CA ALA A 40 4.98 14.24 -2.99
C ALA A 40 5.03 13.53 -4.36
N GLY A 41 3.96 13.64 -5.17
CA GLY A 41 3.93 13.18 -6.55
C GLY A 41 4.14 11.66 -6.70
N PRO A 42 4.85 11.22 -7.76
CA PRO A 42 5.10 9.80 -8.03
C PRO A 42 5.87 9.06 -6.93
N LYS A 43 6.53 9.79 -6.02
CA LYS A 43 7.23 9.22 -4.87
C LYS A 43 6.31 8.37 -3.99
N CYS A 44 5.02 8.68 -3.97
CA CYS A 44 4.02 7.93 -3.21
C CYS A 44 3.73 6.54 -3.76
N LEU A 45 4.09 6.25 -5.01
CA LEU A 45 3.92 4.92 -5.59
C LEU A 45 4.84 3.87 -4.95
N VAL A 46 5.84 4.30 -4.17
CA VAL A 46 6.64 3.38 -3.36
C VAL A 46 5.80 2.61 -2.35
N PHE A 47 4.72 3.21 -1.85
CA PHE A 47 3.79 2.55 -0.93
C PHE A 47 2.93 1.48 -1.62
N CYS A 48 2.87 1.51 -2.95
CA CYS A 48 2.08 0.58 -3.75
C CYS A 48 2.91 -0.58 -4.29
N ASP A 49 4.22 -0.40 -4.45
CA ASP A 49 5.14 -1.50 -4.77
C ASP A 49 5.75 -2.03 -3.48
N GLN A 50 5.20 -3.12 -2.97
CA GLN A 50 5.63 -3.73 -1.71
C GLN A 50 6.37 -5.04 -1.93
N ARG A 51 6.95 -5.26 -3.13
CA ARG A 51 7.70 -6.48 -3.39
C ARG A 51 8.94 -6.60 -2.48
N PRO A 52 9.27 -7.81 -1.99
CA PRO A 52 10.46 -8.01 -1.17
C PRO A 52 11.74 -7.53 -1.87
N GLY A 53 12.67 -6.96 -1.10
CA GLY A 53 13.99 -6.53 -1.60
C GLY A 53 14.09 -5.06 -2.01
N ASN A 54 12.97 -4.32 -2.12
CA ASN A 54 12.97 -2.88 -2.39
C ASN A 54 12.49 -2.08 -1.16
N VAL A 55 13.20 -2.22 -0.03
CA VAL A 55 12.83 -1.52 1.20
C VAL A 55 13.28 -0.06 1.12
N THR A 56 12.31 0.84 1.05
CA THR A 56 12.58 2.27 1.01
C THR A 56 12.61 2.84 2.43
N GLN A 57 13.66 3.59 2.76
CA GLN A 57 13.70 4.31 4.02
C GLN A 57 12.77 5.53 3.96
N LEU A 58 11.72 5.50 4.78
CA LEU A 58 10.73 6.57 4.85
C LEU A 58 11.25 7.73 5.68
N ASP A 59 11.28 8.91 5.06
CA ASP A 59 11.55 10.20 5.70
C ASP A 59 10.28 11.09 5.69
N MET A 60 10.42 12.32 6.19
CA MET A 60 9.30 13.27 6.31
C MET A 60 8.77 13.79 4.96
N SER A 61 9.48 13.62 3.85
CA SER A 61 8.97 14.03 2.54
C SER A 61 7.88 13.09 1.99
N TYR A 62 7.67 11.93 2.63
CA TYR A 62 6.59 11.00 2.28
C TYR A 62 5.26 11.32 2.97
N LEU A 63 5.20 12.33 3.85
CA LEU A 63 4.00 12.62 4.64
C LEU A 63 2.77 12.91 3.78
N ALA A 64 2.96 13.69 2.71
CA ALA A 64 1.87 14.03 1.79
C ALA A 64 1.26 12.79 1.11
N CYS A 65 1.98 11.66 1.08
CA CYS A 65 1.43 10.42 0.55
C CYS A 65 0.27 9.88 1.39
N TYR A 66 0.24 10.18 2.69
CA TYR A 66 -0.84 9.72 3.57
C TYR A 66 -2.18 10.41 3.29
N ASP A 67 -2.21 11.51 2.52
CA ASP A 67 -3.46 12.10 2.01
C ASP A 67 -4.24 11.12 1.13
N ARG A 68 -3.56 10.14 0.55
CA ARG A 68 -4.13 9.07 -0.30
C ARG A 68 -4.09 7.70 0.38
N PHE A 69 -3.94 7.65 1.69
CA PHE A 69 -3.84 6.39 2.44
C PHE A 69 -5.05 5.46 2.22
N GLU A 70 -6.26 6.01 2.18
CA GLU A 70 -7.48 5.23 1.91
C GLU A 70 -7.49 4.67 0.48
N ASN A 71 -6.98 5.42 -0.51
CA ASN A 71 -6.85 4.93 -1.88
C ASN A 71 -5.87 3.75 -1.97
N MET A 72 -4.74 3.82 -1.25
CA MET A 72 -3.78 2.71 -1.17
C MET A 72 -4.43 1.46 -0.57
N LYS A 73 -5.08 1.60 0.60
CA LYS A 73 -5.77 0.49 1.26
C LYS A 73 -6.86 -0.13 0.39
N GLY A 74 -7.65 0.69 -0.30
CA GLY A 74 -8.67 0.21 -1.23
C GLY A 74 -8.09 -0.66 -2.33
N CYS A 75 -6.93 -0.29 -2.89
CA CYS A 75 -6.24 -1.13 -3.87
C CYS A 75 -5.82 -2.49 -3.29
N PHE A 76 -5.25 -2.51 -2.09
CA PHE A 76 -4.84 -3.76 -1.44
C PHE A 76 -6.04 -4.66 -1.15
N TRP A 77 -7.12 -4.07 -0.63
CA TRP A 77 -8.35 -4.79 -0.32
C TRP A 77 -9.00 -5.38 -1.58
N ASN A 78 -9.09 -4.63 -2.67
CA ASN A 78 -9.69 -5.10 -3.91
C ASN A 78 -8.88 -6.26 -4.53
N ASP A 79 -7.55 -6.21 -4.45
CA ASP A 79 -6.69 -7.32 -4.87
C ASP A 79 -6.94 -8.58 -4.02
N LEU A 80 -7.05 -8.43 -2.69
CA LEU A 80 -7.40 -9.51 -1.77
C LEU A 80 -8.76 -10.16 -2.09
N GLU A 81 -9.79 -9.34 -2.27
CA GLU A 81 -11.14 -9.82 -2.60
C GLU A 81 -11.16 -10.55 -3.94
N SER A 82 -10.58 -9.95 -4.98
CA SER A 82 -10.54 -10.55 -6.32
C SER A 82 -9.88 -11.93 -6.31
N ARG A 83 -8.82 -12.11 -5.51
CA ARG A 83 -8.14 -13.40 -5.41
C ARG A 83 -8.84 -14.40 -4.53
N THR A 84 -9.46 -13.95 -3.46
CA THR A 84 -10.27 -14.83 -2.61
C THR A 84 -11.44 -15.38 -3.41
N ALA A 85 -12.09 -14.55 -4.24
CA ALA A 85 -13.12 -14.99 -5.17
C ALA A 85 -12.59 -16.05 -6.15
N LEU A 86 -11.49 -15.77 -6.85
CA LEU A 86 -10.85 -16.72 -7.77
C LEU A 86 -10.52 -18.06 -7.09
N SER A 87 -9.96 -18.03 -5.88
CA SER A 87 -9.63 -19.25 -5.13
C SER A 87 -10.87 -20.04 -4.69
N ALA A 88 -11.99 -19.35 -4.43
CA ALA A 88 -13.25 -19.99 -4.09
C ALA A 88 -13.96 -20.57 -5.32
N GLU A 89 -13.71 -20.02 -6.50
CA GLU A 89 -14.16 -20.57 -7.78
C GLU A 89 -13.38 -21.82 -8.17
N GLU A 90 -12.05 -21.84 -8.00
CA GLU A 90 -11.22 -23.04 -8.22
C GLU A 90 -11.64 -24.23 -7.33
N LEU A 91 -12.14 -23.98 -6.12
CA LEU A 91 -12.64 -25.02 -5.22
C LEU A 91 -14.02 -25.59 -5.64
N LYS A 92 -14.77 -24.91 -6.51
CA LYS A 92 -16.05 -25.42 -7.04
C LYS A 92 -15.87 -26.37 -8.23
N ASP A 93 -14.67 -26.40 -8.81
CA ASP A 93 -14.33 -27.25 -9.97
C ASP A 93 -13.82 -28.65 -9.57
N PHE A 94 -13.84 -28.98 -8.27
CA PHE A 94 -13.59 -30.32 -7.69
C PHE A 94 -14.88 -30.91 -7.10
#